data_AF-A0A522TCS0-F1
#
_entry.id   AF-A0A522TCS0-F1
#
_cell.length_a   1.000
_cell.length_b   1.000
_cell.length_c   1.000
_cell.angle_alpha   90.00
_cell.angle_beta   90.00
_cell.angle_gamma   90.00
#
_symmetry.space_group_name_H-M   'P 1'
#
loop_
_entity.id
_entity.type
_entity.pdbx_description
1 polymer ?
#
loop_
_entity_poly.entity_id
_entity_poly.type
_entity_poly.pdbx_seq_one_letter_code
_entity_poly.pdbx_strand_id
1 'polypeptide(L)'
;RLSSRPEPHNLYSSTTSIYAGAAKAGLKAKLPPKLFEFRKSGSGFAASGAQPVASFRVDISGNANGLWTWDSGSGYWIRSTNGVPQRNPQGLAENAKNVIIEFVNYTNTGFIDPAGNPVPQAHSVGSGKAIFLSGGQEAVGTWSKASESAVTRFSDSSGQPVKLAPGRTWVEFAPVGTSTTAS
;
A
#
# COMPACT_ATOMS: atom_id res chain seq x y z
N ARG A 1 -20.68 -11.30 12.48
CA ARG A 1 -19.81 -12.45 12.15
C ARG A 1 -20.44 -13.21 10.98
N LEU A 2 -19.66 -13.81 10.09
CA LEU A 2 -20.14 -14.64 8.98
C LEU A 2 -20.02 -16.12 9.35
N SER A 3 -21.13 -16.85 9.39
CA SER A 3 -21.15 -18.28 9.75
C SER A 3 -20.42 -19.18 8.73
N SER A 4 -20.30 -18.74 7.48
CA SER A 4 -19.60 -19.45 6.42
C SER A 4 -18.07 -19.44 6.52
N ARG A 5 -17.50 -18.78 7.55
CA ARG A 5 -16.06 -18.68 7.77
C ARG A 5 -15.69 -19.07 9.21
N PRO A 6 -14.56 -19.77 9.40
CA PRO A 6 -14.08 -20.11 10.73
C PRO A 6 -13.57 -18.86 11.46
N GLU A 7 -13.65 -18.89 12.78
CA GLU A 7 -12.92 -17.94 13.62
C GLU A 7 -11.40 -18.21 13.53
N PRO A 8 -10.55 -17.18 13.70
CA PRO A 8 -10.88 -15.77 13.96
C PRO A 8 -11.23 -14.96 12.68
N HIS A 9 -11.28 -15.58 11.51
CA HIS A 9 -11.40 -14.91 10.20
C HIS A 9 -12.84 -14.60 9.74
N ASN A 10 -13.78 -14.54 10.69
CA ASN A 10 -15.21 -14.41 10.42
C ASN A 10 -15.85 -13.11 10.92
N LEU A 11 -15.05 -12.18 11.45
CA LEU A 11 -15.52 -10.87 11.90
C LEU A 11 -15.52 -9.87 10.74
N TYR A 12 -16.70 -9.34 10.42
CA TYR A 12 -16.90 -8.35 9.35
C TYR A 12 -17.78 -7.21 9.87
N SER A 13 -17.60 -6.03 9.27
CA SER A 13 -18.46 -4.87 9.46
C SER A 13 -18.96 -4.36 8.11
N SER A 14 -19.77 -3.32 8.12
CA SER A 14 -20.21 -2.58 6.93
C SER A 14 -20.03 -1.08 7.16
N THR A 15 -19.95 -0.31 6.08
CA THR A 15 -19.90 1.15 6.15
C THR A 15 -21.07 1.72 6.97
N THR A 16 -22.28 1.19 6.79
CA THR A 16 -23.46 1.55 7.57
C THR A 16 -23.25 1.29 9.07
N SER A 17 -22.76 0.11 9.44
CA SER A 17 -22.50 -0.24 10.84
C SER A 17 -21.40 0.63 11.46
N ILE A 18 -20.36 0.97 10.70
CA ILE A 18 -19.28 1.87 11.15
C ILE A 18 -19.83 3.26 11.42
N TYR A 19 -20.62 3.84 10.50
CA TYR A 19 -21.22 5.16 10.71
C TYR A 19 -22.21 5.19 11.89
N ALA A 20 -23.01 4.13 12.05
CA ALA A 20 -23.92 4.02 13.20
C ALA A 20 -23.14 3.93 14.53
N GLY A 21 -22.02 3.19 14.56
CA GLY A 21 -21.13 3.14 15.73
C GLY A 21 -20.49 4.49 16.05
N ALA A 22 -19.99 5.21 15.03
CA ALA A 22 -19.43 6.55 15.19
C ALA A 22 -20.45 7.54 15.75
N ALA A 23 -21.69 7.52 15.23
CA ALA A 23 -22.77 8.37 15.71
C ALA A 23 -23.11 8.09 17.19
N LYS A 24 -23.20 6.81 17.58
CA LYS A 24 -23.42 6.40 18.98
C LYS A 24 -22.30 6.86 19.91
N ALA A 25 -21.06 6.87 19.42
CA ALA A 25 -19.90 7.37 20.16
C ALA A 25 -19.76 8.91 20.14
N GLY A 26 -20.70 9.63 19.53
CA GLY A 26 -20.64 11.09 19.40
C GLY A 26 -19.52 11.60 18.49
N LEU A 27 -18.93 10.72 17.67
CA LEU A 27 -17.85 11.07 16.74
C LEU A 27 -18.44 11.76 15.50
N LYS A 28 -17.86 12.91 15.14
CA LYS A 28 -18.23 13.64 13.91
C LYS A 28 -17.28 13.26 12.78
N ALA A 29 -17.84 12.91 11.63
CA ALA A 29 -17.06 12.71 10.42
C ALA A 29 -16.33 14.01 10.03
N LYS A 30 -15.05 13.89 9.72
CA LYS A 30 -14.23 14.96 9.13
C LYS A 30 -13.64 14.42 7.83
N LEU A 31 -13.58 15.26 6.81
CA LEU A 31 -12.86 14.89 5.60
C LEU A 31 -11.37 14.72 5.93
N PRO A 32 -10.73 13.64 5.46
CA PRO A 32 -9.29 13.49 5.62
C PRO A 32 -8.57 14.60 4.83
N PRO A 33 -7.37 15.01 5.28
CA PRO A 33 -6.53 15.89 4.48
C PRO A 33 -6.15 15.20 3.17
N LYS A 34 -5.68 15.99 2.20
CA LYS A 34 -5.07 15.46 0.98
C LYS A 34 -3.87 14.58 1.35
N LEU A 35 -3.92 13.30 0.97
CA LEU A 35 -2.89 12.31 1.32
C LEU A 35 -1.77 12.21 0.29
N PHE A 36 -2.06 12.53 -0.98
CA PHE A 36 -1.10 12.38 -2.09
C PHE A 36 -1.15 13.58 -3.02
N GLU A 37 -0.01 13.89 -3.63
CA GLU A 37 0.07 14.80 -4.76
C GLU A 37 -0.33 14.05 -6.05
N PHE A 38 -1.18 14.67 -6.86
CA PHE A 38 -1.66 14.07 -8.10
C PHE A 38 -1.22 14.88 -9.31
N ARG A 39 -0.80 14.18 -10.36
CA ARG A 39 -0.56 14.77 -11.67
C ARG A 39 -1.87 15.01 -12.41
N LYS A 40 -1.83 15.85 -13.45
CA LYS A 40 -3.00 16.07 -14.32
C LYS A 40 -3.41 14.74 -14.96
N SER A 41 -4.71 14.46 -15.03
CA SER A 41 -5.22 13.27 -15.72
C SER A 41 -4.69 13.24 -17.16
N GLY A 42 -4.23 12.07 -17.61
CA GLY A 42 -3.61 11.86 -18.92
C GLY A 42 -2.13 12.26 -19.04
N SER A 43 -1.54 12.93 -18.04
CA SER A 43 -0.08 13.17 -18.04
C SER A 43 0.70 11.91 -17.63
N GLY A 44 1.93 11.78 -18.15
CA GLY A 44 2.85 10.68 -17.82
C GLY A 44 3.41 10.78 -16.40
N PHE A 45 3.97 9.68 -15.90
CA PHE A 45 4.70 9.71 -14.63
C PHE A 45 6.06 10.37 -14.83
N ALA A 46 6.31 11.47 -14.13
CA ALA A 46 7.48 12.33 -14.35
C ALA A 46 8.35 12.48 -13.09
N ALA A 47 8.39 11.44 -12.25
CA ALA A 47 9.33 11.39 -11.14
C ALA A 47 10.76 11.22 -11.66
N SER A 48 11.72 11.88 -11.01
CA SER A 48 13.14 11.76 -11.38
C SER A 48 13.63 10.31 -11.31
N GLY A 49 14.23 9.84 -12.41
CA GLY A 49 14.69 8.45 -12.56
C GLY A 49 13.57 7.45 -12.85
N ALA A 50 12.38 7.91 -13.24
CA ALA A 50 11.31 7.01 -13.62
C ALA A 50 11.68 6.20 -14.87
N GLN A 51 11.45 4.89 -14.82
CA GLN A 51 11.73 3.96 -15.90
C GLN A 51 10.58 2.97 -16.11
N PRO A 52 10.29 2.52 -17.35
CA PRO A 52 9.28 1.52 -17.60
C PRO A 52 9.56 0.20 -16.87
N VAL A 53 8.51 -0.41 -16.33
CA VAL A 53 8.57 -1.75 -15.73
C VAL A 53 7.24 -2.47 -15.99
N ALA A 54 7.30 -3.75 -16.36
CA ALA A 54 6.11 -4.56 -16.62
C ALA A 54 5.57 -5.18 -15.33
N SER A 55 6.44 -5.49 -14.36
CA SER A 55 6.05 -6.00 -13.06
C SER A 55 7.05 -5.67 -11.96
N PHE A 56 6.55 -5.61 -10.73
CA PHE A 56 7.36 -5.34 -9.56
C PHE A 56 7.02 -6.32 -8.43
N ARG A 57 8.04 -7.03 -7.96
CA ARG A 57 7.96 -8.01 -6.89
C ARG A 57 8.60 -7.47 -5.61
N VAL A 58 7.93 -7.69 -4.49
CA VAL A 58 8.42 -7.37 -3.14
C VAL A 58 8.35 -8.61 -2.26
N ASP A 59 9.50 -9.08 -1.78
CA ASP A 59 9.61 -10.27 -0.92
C ASP A 59 9.52 -9.86 0.56
N ILE A 60 8.31 -9.52 1.02
CA ILE A 60 8.04 -8.94 2.35
C ILE A 60 8.50 -9.87 3.48
N SER A 61 8.33 -11.18 3.30
CA SER A 61 8.86 -12.21 4.20
C SER A 61 9.11 -13.50 3.43
N GLY A 62 9.81 -14.46 4.05
CA GLY A 62 10.06 -15.77 3.46
C GLY A 62 8.80 -16.53 3.02
N ASN A 63 7.62 -16.16 3.56
CA ASN A 63 6.34 -16.82 3.28
C ASN A 63 5.33 -15.92 2.55
N ALA A 64 5.67 -14.65 2.27
CA ALA A 64 4.77 -13.71 1.62
C ALA A 64 5.54 -12.80 0.66
N ASN A 65 5.28 -12.99 -0.64
CA ASN A 65 5.68 -12.08 -1.69
C ASN A 65 4.47 -11.38 -2.29
N GLY A 66 4.58 -10.07 -2.47
CA GLY A 66 3.66 -9.27 -3.28
C GLY A 66 4.19 -9.15 -4.70
N LEU A 67 3.33 -9.28 -5.69
CA LEU A 67 3.65 -9.00 -7.09
C LEU A 67 2.59 -8.07 -7.67
N TRP A 68 3.07 -7.00 -8.30
CA TRP A 68 2.29 -6.02 -9.03
C TRP A 68 2.62 -6.11 -10.50
N THR A 69 1.66 -6.49 -11.34
CA THR A 69 1.84 -6.55 -12.80
C THR A 69 1.10 -5.39 -13.45
N TRP A 70 1.76 -4.65 -14.33
CA TRP A 70 1.13 -3.57 -15.08
C TRP A 70 0.24 -4.14 -16.19
N ASP A 71 -1.03 -3.79 -16.16
CA ASP A 71 -1.94 -3.99 -17.28
C ASP A 71 -2.12 -2.66 -18.02
N SER A 72 -1.49 -2.54 -19.18
CA SER A 72 -1.57 -1.33 -20.01
C SER A 72 -2.96 -1.10 -20.61
N GLY A 73 -3.76 -2.16 -20.79
CA GLY A 73 -5.10 -2.07 -21.35
C GLY A 73 -6.07 -1.35 -20.41
N SER A 74 -6.02 -1.67 -19.12
CA SER A 74 -6.81 -0.99 -18.09
C SER A 74 -6.08 0.21 -17.46
N GLY A 75 -4.75 0.25 -17.58
CA GLY A 75 -3.89 1.22 -16.94
C GLY A 75 -3.84 1.06 -15.42
N TYR A 76 -3.89 -0.18 -14.91
CA TYR A 76 -3.81 -0.51 -13.50
C TYR A 76 -2.70 -1.52 -13.22
N TRP A 77 -2.13 -1.45 -12.02
CA TRP A 77 -1.32 -2.52 -11.44
C TRP A 77 -2.25 -3.57 -10.83
N ILE A 78 -2.06 -4.84 -11.19
CA ILE A 78 -2.84 -5.98 -10.70
C ILE A 78 -2.04 -6.71 -9.61
N ARG A 79 -2.67 -6.98 -8.47
CA ARG A 79 -2.01 -7.61 -7.32
C ARG A 79 -2.13 -9.14 -7.35
N SER A 80 -1.03 -9.80 -7.08
CA SER A 80 -1.00 -11.21 -6.66
C SER A 80 -0.18 -11.37 -5.39
N THR A 81 -0.41 -12.46 -4.67
CA THR A 81 0.37 -12.82 -3.48
C THR A 81 0.72 -14.28 -3.58
N ASN A 82 2.01 -14.61 -3.44
CA ASN A 82 2.52 -15.97 -3.58
C ASN A 82 2.09 -16.62 -4.90
N GLY A 83 2.11 -15.85 -5.99
CA GLY A 83 1.70 -16.29 -7.33
C GLY A 83 0.19 -16.44 -7.55
N VAL A 84 -0.64 -16.21 -6.53
CA VAL A 84 -2.10 -16.29 -6.64
C VAL A 84 -2.69 -14.90 -6.84
N PRO A 85 -3.44 -14.64 -7.93
CA PRO A 85 -4.13 -13.38 -8.13
C PRO A 85 -5.10 -13.09 -6.99
N GLN A 86 -5.00 -11.90 -6.40
CA GLN A 86 -5.93 -11.50 -5.37
C GLN A 86 -7.22 -10.98 -5.99
N ARG A 87 -8.35 -11.42 -5.43
CA ARG A 87 -9.67 -11.07 -5.92
C ARG A 87 -10.57 -10.66 -4.76
N ASN A 88 -11.44 -9.70 -5.01
CA ASN A 88 -12.50 -9.35 -4.09
C ASN A 88 -13.60 -10.45 -4.06
N PRO A 89 -14.58 -10.39 -3.15
CA PRO A 89 -15.65 -11.38 -3.08
C PRO A 89 -16.50 -11.53 -4.36
N GLN A 90 -16.47 -10.53 -5.25
CA GLN A 90 -17.14 -10.57 -6.55
C GLN A 90 -16.26 -11.17 -7.66
N GLY A 91 -15.05 -11.63 -7.34
CA GLY A 91 -14.11 -12.23 -8.29
C GLY A 91 -13.28 -11.22 -9.10
N LEU A 92 -13.43 -9.92 -8.85
CA LEU A 92 -12.65 -8.89 -9.54
C LEU A 92 -11.24 -8.82 -8.99
N ALA A 93 -10.25 -8.68 -9.87
CA ALA A 93 -8.86 -8.59 -9.47
C ALA A 93 -8.60 -7.33 -8.63
N GLU A 94 -7.89 -7.49 -7.52
CA GLU A 94 -7.40 -6.37 -6.74
C GLU A 94 -6.37 -5.60 -7.56
N ASN A 95 -6.56 -4.29 -7.63
CA ASN A 95 -5.79 -3.43 -8.49
C ASN A 95 -5.58 -2.04 -7.87
N ALA A 96 -4.60 -1.30 -8.39
CA ALA A 96 -4.33 0.08 -8.02
C ALA A 96 -3.80 0.88 -9.21
N LYS A 97 -4.10 2.19 -9.27
CA LYS A 97 -3.46 3.11 -10.22
C LYS A 97 -2.00 3.39 -9.84
N ASN A 98 -1.73 3.40 -8.54
CA ASN A 98 -0.40 3.62 -7.99
C ASN A 98 -0.10 2.62 -6.88
N VAL A 99 1.15 2.23 -6.77
CA VAL A 99 1.66 1.43 -5.65
C VAL A 99 2.84 2.19 -5.06
N ILE A 100 2.89 2.27 -3.73
CA ILE A 100 4.02 2.81 -2.99
C ILE A 100 4.53 1.71 -2.08
N ILE A 101 5.81 1.43 -2.16
CA ILE A 101 6.50 0.54 -1.24
C ILE A 101 7.32 1.44 -0.31
N GLU A 102 6.94 1.52 0.95
CA GLU A 102 7.70 2.23 1.99
C GLU A 102 8.59 1.23 2.73
N PHE A 103 9.90 1.47 2.71
CA PHE A 103 10.83 0.69 3.50
C PHE A 103 10.89 1.28 4.91
N VAL A 104 10.44 0.49 5.89
CA VAL A 104 10.28 0.90 7.30
C VAL A 104 11.04 -0.04 8.23
N ASN A 105 11.42 0.48 9.40
CA ASN A 105 11.97 -0.37 10.45
C ASN A 105 10.85 -1.19 11.09
N TYR A 106 11.20 -2.39 11.55
CA TYR A 106 10.33 -3.24 12.34
C TYR A 106 11.00 -3.61 13.66
N THR A 107 10.20 -3.73 14.72
CA THR A 107 10.64 -4.28 16.00
C THR A 107 9.85 -5.54 16.31
N ASN A 108 10.54 -6.57 16.82
CA ASN A 108 9.87 -7.74 17.37
C ASN A 108 9.20 -7.35 18.70
N THR A 109 7.90 -7.58 18.81
CA THR A 109 7.15 -7.25 20.02
C THR A 109 7.30 -8.31 21.13
N GLY A 110 7.85 -9.48 20.80
CA GLY A 110 7.91 -10.65 21.69
C GLY A 110 6.61 -11.46 21.71
N PHE A 111 5.54 -10.97 21.08
CA PHE A 111 4.28 -11.70 20.98
C PHE A 111 4.29 -12.70 19.83
N ILE A 112 3.57 -13.80 20.06
CA ILE A 112 3.30 -14.87 19.08
C ILE A 112 1.79 -14.94 18.89
N ASP A 113 1.34 -14.95 17.63
CA ASP A 113 -0.07 -15.09 17.30
C ASP A 113 -0.56 -16.54 17.57
N PRO A 114 -1.89 -16.80 17.55
CA PRO A 114 -2.42 -18.15 17.77
C PRO A 114 -1.96 -19.20 16.75
N ALA A 115 -1.41 -18.78 15.61
CA ALA A 115 -0.87 -19.65 14.57
C ALA A 115 0.65 -19.88 14.70
N GLY A 116 1.29 -19.33 15.76
CA GLY A 116 2.71 -19.50 16.02
C GLY A 116 3.62 -18.48 15.34
N ASN A 117 3.08 -17.44 14.69
CA ASN A 117 3.88 -16.44 13.99
C ASN A 117 4.26 -15.29 14.93
N PRO A 118 5.48 -14.73 14.82
CA PRO A 118 5.84 -13.52 15.54
C PRO A 118 4.96 -12.35 15.09
N VAL A 119 4.66 -11.44 16.02
CA VAL A 119 3.89 -10.22 15.75
C VAL A 119 4.85 -9.03 15.68
N PRO A 120 5.31 -8.62 14.48
CA PRO A 120 6.22 -7.48 14.37
C PRO A 120 5.45 -6.15 14.38
N GLN A 121 6.05 -5.11 14.93
CA GLN A 121 5.54 -3.74 14.89
C GLN A 121 6.27 -2.94 13.81
N ALA A 122 5.52 -2.37 12.87
CA ALA A 122 6.05 -1.47 11.85
C ALA A 122 6.18 -0.03 12.39
N HIS A 123 7.31 0.62 12.14
CA HIS A 123 7.55 2.02 12.49
C HIS A 123 7.18 2.95 11.34
N SER A 124 5.97 3.49 11.36
CA SER A 124 5.42 4.35 10.29
C SER A 124 5.70 5.85 10.46
N VAL A 125 6.36 6.25 11.55
CA VAL A 125 6.81 7.64 11.81
C VAL A 125 8.32 7.68 11.64
N GLY A 126 8.82 8.70 10.93
CA GLY A 126 10.22 8.82 10.57
C GLY A 126 10.40 9.10 9.09
N SER A 127 11.44 8.53 8.49
CA SER A 127 11.72 8.66 7.07
C SER A 127 12.47 7.43 6.56
N GLY A 128 12.34 7.15 5.27
CA GLY A 128 13.01 6.01 4.66
C GLY A 128 12.96 6.04 3.15
N LYS A 129 13.53 5.00 2.53
CA LYS A 129 13.45 4.81 1.07
C LYS A 129 12.03 4.44 0.67
N ALA A 130 11.65 4.82 -0.53
CA ALA A 130 10.40 4.42 -1.15
C ALA A 130 10.61 4.03 -2.62
N ILE A 131 9.76 3.12 -3.10
CA ILE A 131 9.60 2.83 -4.52
C ILE A 131 8.16 3.17 -4.92
N PHE A 132 8.03 3.83 -6.06
CA PHE A 132 6.76 4.32 -6.59
C PHE A 132 6.48 3.64 -7.92
N LEU A 133 5.33 2.97 -8.04
CA LEU A 133 4.84 2.41 -9.28
C LEU A 133 3.63 3.22 -9.76
N SER A 134 3.70 3.80 -10.95
CA SER A 134 2.61 4.58 -11.53
C SER A 134 2.71 4.63 -13.05
N GLY A 135 1.60 4.33 -13.73
CA GLY A 135 1.56 4.42 -15.21
C GLY A 135 2.54 3.47 -15.92
N GLY A 136 2.73 2.24 -15.42
CA GLY A 136 3.66 1.27 -16.01
C GLY A 136 5.13 1.62 -15.86
N GLN A 137 5.46 2.48 -14.89
CA GLN A 137 6.82 2.88 -14.57
C GLN A 137 7.09 2.73 -13.08
N GLU A 138 8.34 2.51 -12.74
CA GLU A 138 8.88 2.62 -11.38
C GLU A 138 9.74 3.88 -11.24
N ALA A 139 9.81 4.43 -10.02
CA ALA A 139 10.78 5.42 -9.62
C ALA A 139 11.21 5.19 -8.16
N VAL A 140 12.46 5.53 -7.85
CA VAL A 140 12.98 5.47 -6.48
C VAL A 140 12.97 6.86 -5.85
N GLY A 141 12.68 6.92 -4.56
CA GLY A 141 12.79 8.14 -3.77
C GLY A 141 12.69 7.87 -2.28
N THR A 142 12.01 8.75 -1.56
CA THR A 142 11.92 8.72 -0.10
C THR A 142 10.51 9.02 0.40
N TRP A 143 10.20 8.52 1.60
CA TRP A 143 9.03 8.90 2.38
C TRP A 143 9.48 9.58 3.67
N SER A 144 8.65 10.48 4.20
CA SER A 144 8.81 11.06 5.55
C SER A 144 7.46 11.34 6.20
N LYS A 145 7.36 11.08 7.50
CA LYS A 145 6.17 11.31 8.31
C LYS A 145 6.58 11.79 9.70
N ALA A 146 6.23 13.03 10.04
CA ALA A 146 6.74 13.70 11.24
C ALA A 146 6.11 13.21 12.56
N SER A 147 4.89 12.69 12.51
CA SER A 147 4.15 12.18 13.67
C SER A 147 3.06 11.21 13.21
N GLU A 148 2.41 10.51 14.15
CA GLU A 148 1.33 9.57 13.85
C GLU A 148 0.17 10.21 13.07
N SER A 149 -0.16 11.47 13.41
CA SER A 149 -1.23 12.26 12.81
C SER A 149 -0.81 13.07 11.58
N ALA A 150 0.48 13.13 11.26
CA ALA A 150 0.97 13.80 10.07
C ALA A 150 0.68 13.00 8.78
N VAL A 151 0.51 13.70 7.66
CA VAL A 151 0.45 13.07 6.35
C VAL A 151 1.87 12.69 5.90
N THR A 152 2.04 11.49 5.39
CA THR A 152 3.31 11.05 4.79
C THR A 152 3.61 11.85 3.52
N ARG A 153 4.84 12.37 3.42
CA ARG A 153 5.35 13.07 2.24
C ARG A 153 6.25 12.17 1.44
N PHE A 154 6.11 12.23 0.12
CA PHE A 154 6.87 11.43 -0.84
C PHE A 154 7.66 12.32 -1.77
N SER A 155 8.97 12.09 -1.86
CA SER A 155 9.88 12.82 -2.73
C SER A 155 10.60 11.86 -3.66
N ASP A 156 10.81 12.25 -4.91
CA ASP A 156 11.63 11.50 -5.85
C ASP A 156 13.13 11.65 -5.55
N SER A 157 13.97 11.02 -6.38
CA SER A 157 15.44 11.09 -6.27
C SER A 157 16.04 12.50 -6.37
N SER A 158 15.29 13.47 -6.90
CA SER A 158 15.69 14.88 -6.99
C SER A 158 15.17 15.74 -5.82
N GLY A 159 14.44 15.14 -4.88
CA GLY A 159 13.81 15.81 -3.75
C GLY A 159 12.45 16.45 -4.07
N GLN A 160 11.96 16.34 -5.31
CA GLN A 160 10.69 16.93 -5.72
C GLN A 160 9.51 16.05 -5.29
N PRO A 161 8.33 16.63 -4.98
CA PRO A 161 7.16 15.84 -4.62
C PRO A 161 6.73 14.88 -5.74
N VAL A 162 6.52 13.60 -5.39
CA VAL A 162 6.03 12.59 -6.34
C VAL A 162 4.56 12.84 -6.65
N LYS A 163 4.24 13.08 -7.92
CA LYS A 163 2.86 13.29 -8.40
C LYS A 163 2.28 12.01 -9.01
N LEU A 164 1.40 11.35 -8.27
CA LEU A 164 0.76 10.10 -8.63
C LEU A 164 -0.37 10.29 -9.66
N ALA A 165 -0.77 9.23 -10.35
CA ALA A 165 -1.98 9.26 -11.17
C ALA A 165 -3.22 9.38 -10.27
N PRO A 166 -4.24 10.17 -10.64
CA PRO A 166 -5.52 10.14 -9.93
C PRO A 166 -6.13 8.74 -9.92
N GLY A 167 -6.49 8.23 -8.74
CA GLY A 167 -7.11 6.92 -8.57
C GLY A 167 -6.65 6.19 -7.32
N ARG A 168 -6.99 4.90 -7.23
CA ARG A 168 -6.66 4.06 -6.08
C ARG A 168 -5.14 3.95 -5.93
N THR A 169 -4.65 4.21 -4.72
CA THR A 169 -3.24 4.05 -4.36
C THR A 169 -3.12 2.98 -3.29
N TRP A 170 -2.21 2.04 -3.50
CA TRP A 170 -1.85 1.03 -2.51
C TRP A 170 -0.54 1.42 -1.86
N VAL A 171 -0.46 1.38 -0.52
CA VAL A 171 0.77 1.59 0.22
C VAL A 171 1.12 0.28 0.92
N GLU A 172 2.33 -0.21 0.70
CA GLU A 172 2.85 -1.46 1.23
C GLU A 172 4.08 -1.14 2.08
N PHE A 173 4.07 -1.60 3.33
CA PHE A 173 5.23 -1.48 4.21
C PHE A 173 6.10 -2.73 4.06
N ALA A 174 7.36 -2.52 3.74
CA ALA A 174 8.37 -3.56 3.64
C ALA A 174 9.48 -3.29 4.68
N PRO A 175 10.00 -4.32 5.36
CA PRO A 175 11.19 -4.16 6.17
C PRO A 175 12.36 -3.54 5.38
N VAL A 176 13.15 -2.69 6.03
CA VAL A 176 14.43 -2.23 5.45
C VAL A 176 15.29 -3.45 5.09
N GLY A 177 15.81 -3.48 3.86
CA GLY A 177 16.59 -4.59 3.34
C GLY A 177 15.78 -5.68 2.62
N THR A 178 14.45 -5.55 2.55
CA THR A 178 13.61 -6.42 1.73
C THR A 178 14.07 -6.43 0.27
N SER A 179 14.20 -7.62 -0.30
CA SER A 179 14.51 -7.82 -1.71
C SER A 179 13.34 -7.39 -2.59
N THR A 180 13.66 -6.73 -3.69
CA THR A 180 12.70 -6.33 -4.72
C THR A 180 13.24 -6.62 -6.10
N THR A 181 12.36 -7.04 -7.01
CA THR A 181 12.70 -7.34 -8.40
C THR A 181 11.76 -6.62 -9.34
N ALA A 182 12.32 -5.81 -10.22
CA ALA A 182 11.64 -5.19 -11.36
C ALA A 182 11.85 -6.05 -12.61
N SER A 183 10.83 -6.21 -13.45
CA SER A 183 10.92 -6.94 -14.73
C SER A 183 10.06 -6.29 -15.81
#